data_AF-M8AWK0-F1
#
_entry.id   AF-M8AWK0-F1
#
_cell.length_a   1.000
_cell.length_b   1.000
_cell.length_c   1.000
_cell.angle_alpha   90.00
_cell.angle_beta   90.00
_cell.angle_gamma   90.00
#
_symmetry.space_group_name_H-M   'P 1'
#
loop_
_entity.id
_entity.type
_entity.pdbx_description
1 polymer ?
#
loop_
_entity_poly.entity_id
_entity_poly.type
_entity_poly.pdbx_seq_one_letter_code
_entity_poly.pdbx_strand_id
1 'polypeptide(L)'
;MSIFDKEPRINKDVFVAPSASVIGDVEIGHGSSIWYGSVLRGDVNSIRIGSGSNIQDNSLVHVAKTNISGKVLPTIIGSNVTVGHSAVLHACTIEDEAFVGMGATLLDGVVVEKHSMVGAGSLVKQNTRIPSGEVWVGNPAKFLRKLTEEEITFIAQSAANYINLAHVHATENSKSFDEIELEKKLRKKFAHKDEEYDSMLGVVREIPPQLILPDNILPDKAPKAAVAH
;
A
#
# COMPACT_ATOMS: atom_id res chain seq x y z
N MET A 1 -7.55 -5.23 17.91
CA MET A 1 -8.48 -5.77 18.93
C MET A 1 -7.73 -6.73 19.83
N SER A 2 -7.85 -6.57 21.14
CA SER A 2 -7.31 -7.52 22.11
C SER A 2 -8.16 -8.78 22.19
N ILE A 3 -7.54 -9.90 22.56
CA ILE A 3 -8.21 -11.17 22.88
C ILE A 3 -7.58 -11.70 24.16
N PHE A 4 -8.41 -11.98 25.17
CA PHE A 4 -7.96 -12.31 26.52
C PHE A 4 -7.00 -11.22 27.08
N ASP A 5 -5.80 -11.62 27.48
CA ASP A 5 -4.71 -10.79 27.98
C ASP A 5 -3.74 -10.33 26.88
N LYS A 6 -4.01 -10.67 25.61
CA LYS A 6 -3.16 -10.35 24.47
C LYS A 6 -3.65 -9.11 23.75
N GLU A 7 -2.76 -8.12 23.58
CA GLU A 7 -3.02 -6.90 22.85
C GLU A 7 -2.03 -6.70 21.69
N PRO A 8 -2.48 -6.17 20.54
CA PRO A 8 -1.58 -5.75 19.47
C PRO A 8 -0.68 -4.60 19.91
N ARG A 9 0.62 -4.75 19.75
CA ARG A 9 1.63 -3.71 19.96
C ARG A 9 2.04 -3.14 18.61
N ILE A 10 1.64 -1.90 18.35
CA ILE A 10 1.82 -1.24 17.05
C ILE A 10 2.59 0.06 17.27
N ASN A 11 3.69 0.24 16.54
CA ASN A 11 4.46 1.48 16.60
C ASN A 11 3.69 2.67 15.98
N LYS A 12 4.01 3.89 16.44
CA LYS A 12 3.25 5.11 16.11
C LYS A 12 3.28 5.50 14.63
N ASP A 13 4.32 5.10 13.92
CA ASP A 13 4.59 5.40 12.51
C ASP A 13 4.08 4.30 11.57
N VAL A 14 3.42 3.25 12.10
CA VAL A 14 2.83 2.18 11.31
C VAL A 14 1.49 2.63 10.73
N PHE A 15 1.33 2.45 9.42
CA PHE A 15 0.01 2.59 8.80
C PHE A 15 -0.79 1.29 8.96
N VAL A 16 -1.98 1.39 9.56
CA VAL A 16 -2.97 0.31 9.55
C VAL A 16 -4.22 0.83 8.85
N ALA A 17 -4.54 0.22 7.72
CA ALA A 17 -5.73 0.60 6.96
C ALA A 17 -7.01 0.40 7.80
N PRO A 18 -8.01 1.30 7.69
CA PRO A 18 -9.24 1.20 8.49
C PRO A 18 -10.02 -0.11 8.31
N SER A 19 -9.88 -0.77 7.16
CA SER A 19 -10.51 -2.07 6.87
C SER A 19 -9.66 -3.28 7.27
N ALA A 20 -8.45 -3.07 7.77
CA ALA A 20 -7.59 -4.15 8.24
C ALA A 20 -7.95 -4.57 9.66
N SER A 21 -7.83 -5.86 9.96
CA SER A 21 -8.07 -6.43 11.29
C SER A 21 -6.78 -6.96 11.89
N VAL A 22 -6.33 -6.35 12.99
CA VAL A 22 -5.17 -6.82 13.77
C VAL A 22 -5.65 -7.30 15.14
N ILE A 23 -5.45 -8.58 15.44
CA ILE A 23 -6.14 -9.28 16.53
C ILE A 23 -5.16 -10.15 17.33
N GLY A 24 -5.19 -10.04 18.67
CA GLY A 24 -4.41 -10.90 19.58
C GLY A 24 -2.96 -10.41 19.77
N ASP A 25 -2.03 -11.35 19.97
CA ASP A 25 -0.61 -11.06 20.20
C ASP A 25 0.12 -10.80 18.88
N VAL A 26 0.00 -9.57 18.39
CA VAL A 26 0.64 -9.08 17.17
C VAL A 26 1.57 -7.93 17.53
N GLU A 27 2.82 -7.99 17.08
CA GLU A 27 3.76 -6.88 17.20
C GLU A 27 4.21 -6.41 15.82
N ILE A 28 4.18 -5.10 15.59
CA ILE A 28 4.49 -4.48 14.30
C ILE A 28 5.58 -3.41 14.47
N GLY A 29 6.72 -3.63 13.83
CA GLY A 29 7.89 -2.75 13.83
C GLY A 29 7.67 -1.42 13.09
N HIS A 30 8.62 -0.50 13.27
CA HIS A 30 8.59 0.86 12.72
C HIS A 30 8.49 0.88 11.19
N GLY A 31 7.80 1.88 10.63
CA GLY A 31 7.63 2.07 9.18
C GLY A 31 6.86 0.97 8.46
N SER A 32 6.40 -0.07 9.15
CA SER A 32 5.63 -1.15 8.53
C SER A 32 4.21 -0.69 8.18
N SER A 33 3.55 -1.41 7.27
CA SER A 33 2.20 -1.06 6.81
C SER A 33 1.31 -2.29 6.63
N ILE A 34 0.06 -2.19 7.10
CA ILE A 34 -0.98 -3.20 6.95
C ILE A 34 -2.09 -2.62 6.07
N TRP A 35 -2.23 -3.17 4.87
CA TRP A 35 -3.07 -2.61 3.81
C TRP A 35 -4.51 -3.16 3.85
N TYR A 36 -5.36 -2.59 3.00
CA TYR A 36 -6.81 -2.70 3.11
C TYR A 36 -7.31 -4.15 3.09
N GLY A 37 -8.24 -4.48 3.99
CA GLY A 37 -8.84 -5.81 4.09
C GLY A 37 -7.92 -6.91 4.62
N SER A 38 -6.67 -6.60 4.98
CA SER A 38 -5.75 -7.60 5.56
C SER A 38 -6.19 -8.04 6.94
N VAL A 39 -5.98 -9.31 7.27
CA VAL A 39 -6.32 -9.90 8.57
C VAL A 39 -5.08 -10.53 9.20
N LEU A 40 -4.64 -9.97 10.31
CA LEU A 40 -3.55 -10.50 11.15
C LEU A 40 -4.18 -11.03 12.44
N ARG A 41 -4.31 -12.36 12.55
CA ARG A 41 -4.93 -13.02 13.70
C ARG A 41 -3.90 -13.85 14.48
N GLY A 42 -3.37 -13.26 15.56
CA GLY A 42 -2.43 -13.87 16.50
C GLY A 42 -3.09 -14.26 17.83
N ASP A 43 -4.23 -14.93 17.78
CA ASP A 43 -4.99 -15.29 18.99
C ASP A 43 -4.45 -16.55 19.68
N VAL A 44 -4.11 -17.60 18.92
CA VAL A 44 -3.60 -18.87 19.45
C VAL A 44 -2.08 -18.87 19.66
N ASN A 45 -1.35 -17.97 19.00
CA ASN A 45 0.10 -17.79 19.12
C ASN A 45 0.50 -16.38 18.64
N SER A 46 1.79 -16.04 18.68
CA SER A 46 2.27 -14.70 18.35
C SER A 46 2.53 -14.47 16.86
N ILE A 47 2.23 -13.26 16.39
CA ILE A 47 2.71 -12.71 15.11
C ILE A 47 3.73 -11.60 15.44
N ARG A 48 4.90 -11.64 14.78
CA ARG A 48 5.93 -10.60 14.88
C ARG A 48 6.28 -10.12 13.47
N ILE A 49 6.22 -8.81 13.26
CA ILE A 49 6.56 -8.16 11.99
C ILE A 49 7.68 -7.17 12.26
N GLY A 50 8.77 -7.28 11.51
CA GLY A 50 9.92 -6.38 11.56
C GLY A 50 9.60 -4.97 11.08
N SER A 51 10.64 -4.17 10.87
CA SER A 51 10.50 -2.77 10.46
C SER A 51 10.46 -2.63 8.94
N GLY A 52 9.71 -1.68 8.41
CA GLY A 52 9.62 -1.39 6.97
C GLY A 52 8.94 -2.46 6.13
N SER A 53 8.25 -3.42 6.75
CA SER A 53 7.57 -4.52 6.06
C SER A 53 6.14 -4.12 5.69
N ASN A 54 5.67 -4.56 4.52
CA ASN A 54 4.32 -4.25 4.04
C ASN A 54 3.52 -5.54 3.84
N ILE A 55 2.33 -5.58 4.45
CA ILE A 55 1.33 -6.63 4.28
C ILE A 55 0.21 -6.08 3.41
N GLN A 56 0.27 -6.39 2.12
CA GLN A 56 -0.58 -5.79 1.11
C GLN A 56 -2.02 -6.32 1.15
N ASP A 57 -2.90 -5.67 0.40
CA ASP A 57 -4.36 -5.79 0.52
C ASP A 57 -4.88 -7.22 0.55
N ASN A 58 -5.88 -7.46 1.40
CA ASN A 58 -6.56 -8.73 1.59
C ASN A 58 -5.67 -9.91 1.96
N SER A 59 -4.44 -9.66 2.44
CA SER A 59 -3.56 -10.73 2.92
C SER A 59 -4.02 -11.25 4.28
N LEU A 60 -3.86 -12.56 4.51
CA LEU A 60 -4.20 -13.22 5.76
C LEU A 60 -2.93 -13.75 6.42
N VAL A 61 -2.72 -13.35 7.67
CA VAL A 61 -1.64 -13.85 8.53
C VAL A 61 -2.26 -14.52 9.74
N HIS A 62 -2.02 -15.82 9.86
CA HIS A 62 -2.51 -16.63 10.96
C HIS A 62 -1.39 -17.53 11.49
N VAL A 63 -1.65 -18.18 12.63
CA VAL A 63 -0.69 -18.96 13.38
C VAL A 63 -1.29 -20.30 13.77
N ALA A 64 -0.45 -21.31 13.95
CA ALA A 64 -0.89 -22.63 14.41
C ALA A 64 -0.79 -22.69 15.94
N LYS A 65 -1.86 -23.11 16.61
CA LYS A 65 -1.81 -23.46 18.04
C LYS A 65 -0.85 -24.62 18.29
N THR A 66 -0.93 -25.61 17.40
CA THR A 66 -0.09 -26.80 17.32
C THR A 66 -0.11 -27.24 15.87
N ASN A 67 1.04 -27.60 15.30
CA ASN A 67 1.08 -28.23 13.99
C ASN A 67 0.96 -29.77 14.11
N ILE A 68 0.93 -30.48 12.96
CA ILE A 68 0.83 -31.96 12.90
C ILE A 68 1.95 -32.65 13.70
N SER A 69 3.11 -31.99 13.88
CA SER A 69 4.25 -32.49 14.65
C SER A 69 4.23 -32.08 16.14
N GLY A 70 3.15 -31.46 16.62
CA GLY A 70 3.01 -31.01 18.00
C GLY A 70 3.81 -29.74 18.35
N LYS A 71 4.45 -29.10 17.37
CA LYS A 71 5.20 -27.85 17.58
C LYS A 71 4.28 -26.64 17.53
N VAL A 72 4.53 -25.72 18.45
CA VAL A 72 3.91 -24.40 18.49
C VAL A 72 4.78 -23.47 17.65
N LEU A 73 4.25 -23.00 16.52
CA LEU A 73 5.01 -22.18 15.57
C LEU A 73 4.38 -20.79 15.46
N PRO A 74 5.11 -19.72 15.83
CA PRO A 74 4.66 -18.35 15.58
C PRO A 74 4.77 -18.03 14.08
N THR A 75 4.20 -16.90 13.68
CA THR A 75 4.51 -16.30 12.38
C THR A 75 5.46 -15.13 12.60
N ILE A 76 6.65 -15.21 12.00
CA ILE A 76 7.69 -14.19 12.11
C ILE A 76 7.94 -13.66 10.70
N ILE A 77 7.80 -12.36 10.54
CA ILE A 77 8.08 -11.64 9.30
C ILE A 77 9.20 -10.66 9.63
N GLY A 78 10.31 -10.75 8.90
CA GLY A 78 11.48 -9.90 9.07
C GLY A 78 11.23 -8.44 8.70
N SER A 79 12.31 -7.70 8.55
CA SER A 79 12.32 -6.30 8.14
C SER A 79 12.39 -6.16 6.62
N ASN A 80 11.81 -5.10 6.07
CA ASN A 80 11.76 -4.82 4.63
C ASN A 80 11.19 -5.97 3.79
N VAL A 81 10.25 -6.73 4.36
CA VAL A 81 9.56 -7.82 3.65
C VAL A 81 8.34 -7.25 2.93
N THR A 82 8.20 -7.61 1.66
CA THR A 82 6.99 -7.31 0.88
C THR A 82 6.13 -8.56 0.77
N VAL A 83 4.95 -8.52 1.38
CA VAL A 83 3.92 -9.57 1.28
C VAL A 83 2.81 -9.09 0.37
N GLY A 84 2.74 -9.69 -0.82
CA GLY A 84 1.84 -9.31 -1.90
C GLY A 84 0.36 -9.55 -1.59
N HIS A 85 -0.50 -8.86 -2.34
CA HIS A 85 -1.96 -8.91 -2.15
C HIS A 85 -2.51 -10.33 -2.06
N SER A 86 -3.48 -10.56 -1.18
CA SER A 86 -4.16 -11.84 -0.99
C SER A 86 -3.22 -13.01 -0.65
N ALA A 87 -2.03 -12.74 -0.13
CA ALA A 87 -1.15 -13.80 0.35
C ALA A 87 -1.71 -14.42 1.64
N VAL A 88 -1.54 -15.72 1.80
CA VAL A 88 -1.96 -16.47 2.98
C VAL A 88 -0.71 -17.00 3.69
N LEU A 89 -0.40 -16.45 4.85
CA LEU A 89 0.73 -16.82 5.68
C LEU A 89 0.24 -17.57 6.91
N HIS A 90 0.70 -18.81 7.08
CA HIS A 90 0.30 -19.63 8.22
C HIS A 90 1.51 -20.25 8.92
N ALA A 91 1.78 -19.78 10.16
CA ALA A 91 2.82 -20.30 11.04
C ALA A 91 4.21 -20.45 10.37
N CYS A 92 4.63 -19.41 9.65
CA CYS A 92 5.86 -19.39 8.85
C CYS A 92 6.88 -18.37 9.35
N THR A 93 8.14 -18.54 8.97
CA THR A 93 9.21 -17.56 9.17
C THR A 93 9.63 -16.99 7.82
N ILE A 94 9.56 -15.68 7.67
CA ILE A 94 10.04 -14.96 6.49
C ILE A 94 11.14 -14.04 7.00
N GLU A 95 12.37 -14.24 6.54
CA GLU A 95 13.52 -13.44 6.93
C GLU A 95 13.53 -12.08 6.23
N ASP A 96 14.47 -11.22 6.63
CA ASP A 96 14.58 -9.85 6.14
C ASP A 96 14.74 -9.78 4.62
N GLU A 97 14.18 -8.74 4.00
CA GLU A 97 14.36 -8.45 2.57
C GLU A 97 13.93 -9.61 1.66
N ALA A 98 12.94 -10.39 2.09
CA ALA A 98 12.27 -11.41 1.28
C ALA A 98 11.02 -10.86 0.59
N PHE A 99 10.57 -11.55 -0.46
CA PHE A 99 9.41 -11.17 -1.25
C PHE A 99 8.42 -12.33 -1.37
N VAL A 100 7.16 -12.10 -0.96
CA VAL A 100 6.07 -13.05 -1.15
C VAL A 100 5.12 -12.48 -2.18
N GLY A 101 4.99 -13.17 -3.31
CA GLY A 101 4.14 -12.74 -4.42
C GLY A 101 2.65 -12.77 -4.09
N MET A 102 1.90 -12.01 -4.88
CA MET A 102 0.44 -11.93 -4.77
C MET A 102 -0.22 -13.31 -4.82
N GLY A 103 -1.18 -13.57 -3.92
CA GLY A 103 -1.93 -14.83 -3.87
C GLY A 103 -1.09 -16.04 -3.46
N ALA A 104 0.17 -15.88 -3.05
CA ALA A 104 0.98 -16.98 -2.57
C ALA A 104 0.47 -17.49 -1.21
N THR A 105 0.57 -18.78 -0.98
CA THR A 105 0.15 -19.45 0.26
C THR A 105 1.34 -20.18 0.87
N LEU A 106 1.71 -19.81 2.09
CA LEU A 106 2.78 -20.43 2.87
C LEU A 106 2.19 -21.22 4.03
N LEU A 107 2.48 -22.52 4.08
CA LEU A 107 2.00 -23.42 5.14
C LEU A 107 2.96 -23.49 6.33
N ASP A 108 2.54 -24.22 7.37
CA ASP A 108 3.26 -24.34 8.65
C ASP A 108 4.73 -24.69 8.51
N GLY A 109 5.58 -23.95 9.23
CA GLY A 109 7.01 -24.22 9.32
C GLY A 109 7.79 -23.87 8.06
N VAL A 110 7.16 -23.23 7.06
CA VAL A 110 7.89 -22.67 5.93
C VAL A 110 8.87 -21.62 6.43
N VAL A 111 10.10 -21.69 5.91
CA VAL A 111 11.14 -20.67 6.11
C VAL A 111 11.49 -20.09 4.76
N VAL A 112 11.28 -18.79 4.59
CA VAL A 112 11.76 -18.03 3.43
C VAL A 112 12.97 -17.24 3.88
N GLU A 113 14.14 -17.61 3.38
CA GLU A 113 15.39 -16.96 3.79
C GLU A 113 15.54 -15.56 3.19
N LYS A 114 16.54 -14.84 3.72
CA LYS A 114 16.87 -13.49 3.27
C LYS A 114 17.08 -13.44 1.76
N HIS A 115 16.56 -12.40 1.11
CA HIS A 115 16.63 -12.24 -0.35
C HIS A 115 16.07 -13.46 -1.09
N SER A 116 14.96 -14.03 -0.65
CA SER A 116 14.26 -15.08 -1.41
C SER A 116 12.91 -14.59 -1.90
N MET A 117 12.45 -15.14 -3.01
CA MET A 117 11.20 -14.74 -3.64
C MET A 117 10.28 -15.95 -3.85
N VAL A 118 9.06 -15.84 -3.33
CA VAL A 118 7.95 -16.72 -3.68
C VAL A 118 7.14 -16.05 -4.78
N GLY A 119 7.00 -16.67 -5.94
CA GLY A 119 6.22 -16.12 -7.05
C GLY A 119 4.73 -16.09 -6.77
N ALA A 120 4.01 -15.27 -7.54
CA ALA A 120 2.56 -15.13 -7.41
C ALA A 120 1.81 -16.48 -7.54
N GLY A 121 0.76 -16.66 -6.75
CA GLY A 121 -0.10 -17.86 -6.75
C GLY A 121 0.59 -19.15 -6.29
N SER A 122 1.80 -19.08 -5.74
CA SER A 122 2.56 -20.28 -5.36
C SER A 122 2.07 -20.87 -4.03
N LEU A 123 2.05 -22.20 -3.92
CA LEU A 123 1.76 -22.91 -2.67
C LEU A 123 3.03 -23.53 -2.11
N VAL A 124 3.58 -22.97 -1.04
CA VAL A 124 4.76 -23.51 -0.36
C VAL A 124 4.33 -24.52 0.71
N LYS A 125 4.76 -25.77 0.55
CA LYS A 125 4.38 -26.87 1.45
C LYS A 125 5.01 -26.72 2.84
N GLN A 126 4.39 -27.36 3.83
CA GLN A 126 4.85 -27.37 5.22
C GLN A 126 6.34 -27.74 5.34
N ASN A 127 7.03 -27.07 6.27
CA ASN A 127 8.46 -27.27 6.59
C ASN A 127 9.43 -27.06 5.41
N THR A 128 9.00 -26.46 4.31
CA THR A 128 9.88 -26.13 3.19
C THR A 128 10.77 -24.96 3.60
N ARG A 129 12.08 -25.11 3.42
CA ARG A 129 13.05 -24.02 3.52
C ARG A 129 13.41 -23.56 2.11
N ILE A 130 13.11 -22.30 1.80
CA ILE A 130 13.48 -21.65 0.56
C ILE A 130 14.82 -20.95 0.80
N PRO A 131 15.91 -21.41 0.14
CA PRO A 131 17.24 -20.84 0.34
C PRO A 131 17.35 -19.39 -0.11
N SER A 132 18.30 -18.66 0.49
CA SER A 132 18.64 -17.29 0.11
C SER A 132 18.97 -17.14 -1.38
N GLY A 133 18.50 -16.05 -1.99
CA GLY A 133 18.75 -15.71 -3.39
C GLY A 133 17.95 -16.53 -4.40
N GLU A 134 16.92 -17.27 -3.98
CA GLU A 134 16.14 -18.17 -4.85
C GLU A 134 14.73 -17.65 -5.15
N VAL A 135 14.28 -17.93 -6.38
CA VAL A 135 12.91 -17.74 -6.82
C VAL A 135 12.22 -19.10 -6.87
N TRP A 136 11.11 -19.23 -6.13
CA TRP A 136 10.30 -20.44 -6.09
C TRP A 136 8.89 -20.14 -6.60
N VAL A 137 8.37 -20.99 -7.49
CA VAL A 137 7.05 -20.78 -8.11
C VAL A 137 6.22 -22.06 -8.19
N GLY A 138 4.89 -21.92 -8.28
CA GLY A 138 3.96 -22.99 -8.61
C GLY A 138 3.22 -23.61 -7.42
N ASN A 139 2.39 -24.61 -7.71
CA ASN A 139 1.62 -25.35 -6.71
C ASN A 139 1.77 -26.87 -6.96
N PRO A 140 2.60 -27.58 -6.18
CA PRO A 140 3.45 -27.07 -5.10
C PRO A 140 4.63 -26.26 -5.63
N ALA A 141 5.08 -25.29 -4.84
CA ALA A 141 6.20 -24.42 -5.17
C ALA A 141 7.50 -25.22 -5.33
N LYS A 142 8.28 -24.90 -6.37
CA LYS A 142 9.59 -25.49 -6.64
C LYS A 142 10.57 -24.40 -7.02
N PHE A 143 11.85 -24.66 -6.80
CA PHE A 143 12.93 -23.82 -7.32
C PHE A 143 12.77 -23.61 -8.83
N LEU A 144 12.82 -22.34 -9.24
CA LEU A 144 12.80 -21.93 -10.65
C LEU A 144 14.20 -21.51 -11.09
N ARG A 145 14.77 -20.54 -10.38
CA ARG A 145 16.07 -19.93 -10.68
C ARG A 145 16.58 -19.11 -9.49
N LYS A 146 17.82 -18.62 -9.59
CA LYS A 146 18.34 -17.59 -8.69
C LYS A 146 17.77 -16.20 -9.05
N LEU A 147 17.68 -15.34 -8.04
CA LEU A 147 17.37 -13.92 -8.22
C LEU A 147 18.50 -13.23 -8.99
N THR A 148 18.14 -12.20 -9.74
CA THR A 148 19.10 -11.27 -10.32
C THR A 148 19.41 -10.13 -9.34
N GLU A 149 20.54 -9.44 -9.53
CA GLU A 149 20.90 -8.25 -8.73
C GLU A 149 19.86 -7.14 -8.83
N GLU A 150 19.24 -6.98 -10.00
CA GLU A 150 18.16 -6.03 -10.24
C GLU A 150 16.93 -6.37 -9.40
N GLU A 151 16.59 -7.66 -9.27
CA GLU A 151 15.46 -8.11 -8.44
C GLU A 151 15.74 -7.93 -6.96
N ILE A 152 16.97 -8.20 -6.49
CA ILE A 152 17.37 -7.94 -5.10
C ILE A 152 17.24 -6.45 -4.78
N THR A 153 17.75 -5.59 -5.67
CA THR A 153 17.63 -4.13 -5.53
C THR A 153 16.17 -3.68 -5.54
N PHE A 154 15.35 -4.28 -6.41
CA PHE A 154 13.92 -4.01 -6.49
C PHE A 154 13.20 -4.35 -5.18
N ILE A 155 13.55 -5.45 -4.49
CA ILE A 155 12.93 -5.81 -3.21
C ILE A 155 13.17 -4.72 -2.16
N ALA A 156 14.41 -4.25 -2.03
CA ALA A 156 14.75 -3.16 -1.11
C ALA A 156 14.02 -1.85 -1.47
N GLN A 157 14.00 -1.50 -2.76
CA GLN A 157 13.31 -0.30 -3.24
C GLN A 157 11.79 -0.39 -3.04
N SER A 158 11.21 -1.59 -3.22
CA SER A 158 9.78 -1.84 -3.00
C SER A 158 9.40 -1.55 -1.55
N ALA A 159 10.18 -2.02 -0.58
CA ALA A 159 9.93 -1.72 0.83
C ALA A 159 9.96 -0.20 1.11
N ALA A 160 11.00 0.50 0.62
CA ALA A 160 11.12 1.95 0.76
C ALA A 160 9.94 2.72 0.14
N ASN A 161 9.50 2.31 -1.05
CA ASN A 161 8.35 2.91 -1.73
C ASN A 161 7.06 2.74 -0.92
N TYR A 162 6.84 1.55 -0.34
CA TYR A 162 5.66 1.28 0.48
C TYR A 162 5.66 2.03 1.81
N ILE A 163 6.82 2.28 2.41
CA ILE A 163 6.92 3.18 3.58
C ILE A 163 6.41 4.58 3.24
N ASN A 164 6.87 5.15 2.12
CA ASN A 164 6.44 6.48 1.68
C ASN A 164 4.95 6.51 1.35
N LEU A 165 4.46 5.50 0.63
CA LEU A 165 3.04 5.41 0.27
C LEU A 165 2.16 5.23 1.51
N ALA A 166 2.62 4.45 2.49
CA ALA A 166 1.94 4.29 3.77
C ALA A 166 1.77 5.62 4.52
N HIS A 167 2.76 6.51 4.50
CA HIS A 167 2.62 7.85 5.09
C HIS A 167 1.55 8.70 4.40
N VAL A 168 1.47 8.64 3.06
CA VAL A 168 0.44 9.35 2.28
C VAL A 168 -0.96 8.82 2.66
N HIS A 169 -1.12 7.50 2.70
CA HIS A 169 -2.39 6.89 3.10
C HIS A 169 -2.72 7.17 4.56
N ALA A 170 -1.77 7.11 5.49
CA ALA A 170 -2.01 7.43 6.89
C ALA A 170 -2.55 8.87 7.05
N THR A 171 -1.96 9.82 6.32
CA THR A 171 -2.42 11.21 6.30
C THR A 171 -3.84 11.31 5.76
N GLU A 172 -4.14 10.70 4.62
CA GLU A 172 -5.47 10.75 3.99
C GLU A 172 -6.56 10.10 4.86
N ASN A 173 -6.29 8.94 5.44
CA ASN A 173 -7.28 8.19 6.24
C ASN A 173 -7.49 8.80 7.64
N SER A 174 -6.63 9.72 8.07
CA SER A 174 -6.77 10.41 9.36
C SER A 174 -7.67 11.66 9.31
N LYS A 175 -8.06 12.11 8.11
CA LYS A 175 -8.85 13.34 7.92
C LYS A 175 -10.27 13.18 8.43
N SER A 176 -10.77 14.23 9.07
CA SER A 176 -12.17 14.36 9.45
C SER A 176 -13.06 14.66 8.23
N PHE A 177 -14.37 14.46 8.39
CA PHE A 177 -15.35 14.75 7.34
C PHE A 177 -15.29 16.20 6.85
N ASP A 178 -15.14 17.16 7.76
CA ASP A 178 -15.10 18.59 7.42
C ASP A 178 -13.83 18.96 6.65
N GLU A 179 -12.68 18.39 7.03
CA GLU A 179 -11.42 18.57 6.30
C GLU A 179 -11.51 17.99 4.88
N ILE A 180 -12.10 16.81 4.73
CA ILE A 180 -12.32 16.18 3.42
C ILE A 180 -13.20 17.08 2.54
N GLU A 181 -14.31 17.61 3.07
CA GLU A 181 -15.20 18.49 2.31
C GLU A 181 -14.56 19.84 1.97
N LEU A 182 -13.75 20.41 2.87
CA LEU A 182 -12.98 21.62 2.60
C LEU A 182 -11.96 21.39 1.48
N GLU A 183 -11.17 20.32 1.57
CA GLU A 183 -10.16 19.99 0.58
C GLU A 183 -10.78 19.73 -0.80
N LYS A 184 -11.90 19.01 -0.85
CA LYS A 184 -12.67 18.79 -2.08
C LYS A 184 -13.13 20.09 -2.72
N LYS A 185 -13.61 21.06 -1.91
CA LYS A 185 -13.97 22.41 -2.41
C LYS A 185 -12.75 23.16 -2.94
N LEU A 186 -11.62 23.10 -2.25
CA LEU A 186 -10.36 23.73 -2.68
C LEU A 186 -9.87 23.10 -3.99
N ARG A 187 -9.80 21.77 -4.08
CA ARG A 187 -9.44 21.05 -5.31
C ARG A 187 -10.34 21.44 -6.49
N LYS A 188 -11.66 21.57 -6.27
CA LYS A 188 -12.59 22.03 -7.32
C LYS A 188 -12.37 23.48 -7.73
N LYS A 189 -12.05 24.37 -6.78
CA LYS A 189 -11.80 25.79 -7.02
C LYS A 189 -10.48 26.05 -7.75
N PHE A 190 -9.46 25.25 -7.47
CA PHE A 190 -8.10 25.38 -8.00
C PHE A 190 -7.74 24.32 -9.05
N ALA A 191 -8.69 23.48 -9.47
CA ALA A 191 -8.56 22.64 -10.65
C ALA A 191 -8.44 23.57 -11.88
N HIS A 192 -7.21 23.90 -12.24
CA HIS A 192 -6.91 24.77 -13.37
C HIS A 192 -7.44 24.10 -14.65
N LYS A 193 -8.44 24.72 -15.27
CA LYS A 193 -8.81 24.48 -16.66
C LYS A 193 -7.79 25.23 -17.50
N ASP A 194 -6.67 24.60 -17.79
CA ASP A 194 -5.63 25.21 -18.62
C ASP A 194 -6.00 25.04 -20.10
N GLU A 195 -5.74 26.07 -20.92
CA GLU A 195 -6.01 26.06 -22.37
C GLU A 195 -5.24 24.93 -23.09
N GLU A 196 -4.10 24.51 -22.52
CA GLU A 196 -3.32 23.35 -22.98
C GLU A 196 -4.13 22.04 -22.95
N TYR A 197 -5.02 21.84 -21.98
CA TYR A 197 -5.81 20.61 -21.84
C TYR A 197 -6.85 20.46 -22.97
N ASP A 198 -7.48 21.57 -23.37
CA ASP A 198 -8.44 21.57 -24.49
C ASP A 198 -7.71 21.40 -25.85
N SER A 199 -6.46 21.89 -25.96
CA SER A 199 -5.63 21.73 -27.17
C SER A 199 -5.12 20.30 -27.40
N MET A 200 -4.81 19.56 -26.32
CA MET A 200 -4.27 18.19 -26.38
C MET A 200 -5.33 17.16 -26.80
N LEU A 201 -6.62 17.50 -26.70
CA LEU A 201 -7.77 16.65 -27.05
C LEU A 201 -8.35 16.93 -28.46
N GLY A 202 -7.76 17.88 -29.22
CA GLY A 202 -8.22 18.21 -30.57
C GLY A 202 -9.62 18.84 -30.65
N VAL A 203 -10.15 19.36 -29.53
CA VAL A 203 -11.46 20.00 -29.49
C VAL A 203 -11.30 21.50 -29.66
N VAL A 204 -11.51 21.99 -30.88
CA VAL A 204 -11.69 23.43 -31.14
C VAL A 204 -13.10 23.81 -30.72
N ARG A 205 -13.25 24.52 -29.60
CA ARG A 205 -14.52 25.18 -29.29
C ARG A 205 -14.56 26.46 -30.11
N GLU A 206 -15.43 26.52 -31.12
CA GLU A 206 -15.73 27.76 -31.82
C GLU A 206 -16.17 28.82 -30.80
N ILE A 207 -15.42 29.93 -30.76
CA ILE A 207 -15.75 31.08 -29.94
C ILE A 207 -17.09 31.61 -30.45
N PRO A 208 -18.16 31.68 -29.63
CA PRO A 208 -19.37 32.35 -30.08
C PRO A 208 -19.01 33.83 -30.33
N PRO A 209 -19.44 34.41 -31.46
CA PRO A 209 -19.12 35.81 -31.78
C PRO A 209 -19.56 36.69 -30.61
N GLN A 210 -18.65 37.58 -30.20
CA GLN A 210 -18.86 38.53 -29.12
C GLN A 210 -20.22 39.21 -29.28
N LEU A 211 -21.06 39.11 -28.25
CA LEU A 211 -22.35 39.78 -28.21
C LEU A 211 -22.08 41.29 -28.11
N ILE A 212 -22.10 41.99 -29.25
CA ILE A 212 -22.06 43.45 -29.28
C ILE A 212 -23.43 43.94 -28.78
N LEU A 213 -23.46 44.52 -27.58
CA LEU A 213 -24.64 45.22 -27.09
C LEU A 213 -24.71 46.61 -27.73
N PRO A 214 -25.88 47.07 -28.21
CA PRO A 214 -26.03 48.38 -28.81
C PRO A 214 -25.93 49.51 -27.78
N ASP A 215 -25.13 50.53 -28.10
CA ASP A 215 -25.02 51.79 -27.37
C ASP A 215 -26.34 52.56 -27.46
N ASN A 216 -27.21 52.46 -26.45
CA ASN A 216 -28.23 53.48 -26.14
C ASN A 216 -28.98 53.17 -24.83
N ILE A 217 -28.33 53.36 -23.68
CA ILE A 217 -28.98 53.80 -22.42
C ILE A 217 -28.03 54.82 -21.75
N LEU A 218 -28.49 56.08 -21.73
CA LEU A 218 -27.88 57.41 -21.47
C LEU A 218 -27.33 57.65 -20.03
N PRO A 219 -26.73 58.81 -19.62
CA PRO A 219 -26.66 60.15 -20.27
C PRO A 219 -25.35 60.99 -20.20
N ASP A 220 -25.21 61.86 -21.21
CA ASP A 220 -24.69 63.25 -21.29
C ASP A 220 -23.48 63.82 -20.50
N LYS A 221 -22.60 64.42 -21.32
CA LYS A 221 -21.82 65.69 -21.18
C LYS A 221 -20.38 65.68 -20.60
N ALA A 222 -19.42 65.61 -21.55
CA ALA A 222 -18.38 66.60 -21.93
C ALA A 222 -17.34 67.14 -20.89
N PRO A 223 -16.17 67.71 -21.28
CA PRO A 223 -15.69 68.04 -22.64
C PRO A 223 -14.21 67.64 -22.98
N LYS A 224 -13.89 67.93 -24.25
CA LYS A 224 -12.62 67.87 -25.00
C LYS A 224 -11.35 68.47 -24.35
N ALA A 225 -10.19 67.92 -24.71
CA ALA A 225 -8.93 68.63 -25.01
C ALA A 225 -8.15 67.83 -26.08
N ALA A 226 -8.02 68.32 -27.32
CA ALA A 226 -6.82 68.99 -27.90
C ALA A 226 -5.63 68.02 -28.11
N VAL A 227 -5.42 67.45 -29.31
CA VAL A 227 -4.66 67.93 -30.50
C VAL A 227 -3.13 67.99 -30.30
N ALA A 228 -2.42 67.52 -31.35
CA ALA A 228 -0.98 67.63 -31.70
C ALA A 228 -0.22 66.29 -31.51
N HIS A 229 0.46 65.71 -32.50
CA HIS A 229 0.89 66.11 -33.85
C HIS A 229 0.91 64.89 -34.77
#